data_AF-A0A096LQU4-F1
#
_entry.id   AF-A0A096LQU4-F1
#
_cell.length_a   1.000
_cell.length_b   1.000
_cell.length_c   1.000
_cell.angle_alpha   90.00
_cell.angle_beta   90.00
_cell.angle_gamma   90.00
#
_symmetry.space_group_name_H-M   'P 1'
#
loop_
_entity.id
_entity.type
_entity.pdbx_description
1 polymer ?
#
loop_
_entity_poly.entity_id
_entity_poly.type
_entity_poly.pdbx_seq_one_letter_code
_entity_poly.pdbx_strand_id
1 'polypeptide(L)'
;MSTTSEMSLPPEWNDDERMNFMFSEFKENRDVNTTDWDSKMDFWTALIMRSCRRRGSVIVNLQDLNKTFQRKEKTPLGLSTVIQTMARCGKIQRESEFAASVDCGWVSWSVGMLLVKPLKWTFSTLLGSNRVPLEESFVVIELVKEKAAELLKVYRSSDFSSCSVVSFQELCTLSSNICADESTLCMALLQLQKDKQVIVSLHEGEKIVKFCQLGQDRVSPFGDIDIGIYQLQRSEKLLEERVQKLNLEADSILYFNIFLK
;
A
#
# COMPACT_ATOMS: atom_id res chain seq x y z
N MET A 1 19.27 10.42 14.96
CA MET A 1 18.65 9.87 16.18
C MET A 1 17.16 9.71 15.88
N SER A 2 16.79 8.59 15.29
CA SER A 2 15.44 8.38 14.78
C SER A 2 14.51 8.01 15.92
N THR A 3 13.49 8.84 16.13
CA THR A 3 12.37 8.60 17.04
C THR A 3 11.68 7.31 16.61
N THR A 4 11.97 6.24 17.34
CA THR A 4 11.19 5.00 17.28
C THR A 4 9.82 5.38 17.82
N SER A 5 8.83 5.58 16.96
CA SER A 5 7.46 5.84 17.42
C SER A 5 7.11 4.68 18.35
N GLU A 6 6.94 4.94 19.64
CA GLU A 6 6.61 3.91 20.62
C GLU A 6 5.37 3.17 20.12
N MET A 7 5.57 1.91 19.74
CA MET A 7 4.46 1.02 19.47
C MET A 7 3.66 0.94 20.77
N SER A 8 2.45 1.50 20.77
CA SER A 8 1.47 1.21 21.81
C SER A 8 1.03 -0.24 21.66
N LEU A 9 1.87 -1.14 22.18
CA LEU A 9 1.55 -2.55 22.32
C LEU A 9 0.43 -2.68 23.35
N PRO A 10 -0.40 -3.72 23.27
CA PRO A 10 -1.50 -3.90 24.21
C PRO A 10 -0.98 -3.92 25.66
N PRO A 11 -1.77 -3.51 26.67
CA PRO A 11 -1.35 -3.55 28.08
C PRO A 11 -0.85 -4.93 28.52
N GLU A 12 -1.41 -5.96 27.90
CA GLU A 12 -1.09 -7.38 28.10
C GLU A 12 0.36 -7.72 27.71
N TRP A 13 1.02 -6.85 26.94
CA TRP A 13 2.43 -7.00 26.56
C TRP A 13 3.39 -6.90 27.75
N ASN A 14 2.95 -6.30 28.86
CA ASN A 14 3.72 -6.19 30.10
C ASN A 14 3.55 -7.42 31.02
N ASP A 15 2.57 -8.28 30.75
CA ASP A 15 2.34 -9.50 31.52
C ASP A 15 3.25 -10.64 30.98
N ASP A 16 4.25 -11.01 31.77
CA ASP A 16 5.22 -12.03 31.37
C ASP A 16 4.62 -13.42 31.19
N GLU A 17 3.70 -13.83 32.06
CA GLU A 17 3.07 -15.14 31.99
C GLU A 17 2.18 -15.24 30.75
N ARG A 18 1.33 -14.23 30.53
CA ARG A 18 0.47 -14.16 29.36
C ARG A 18 1.27 -14.10 28.07
N MET A 19 2.34 -13.31 28.02
CA MET A 19 3.14 -13.18 26.81
C MET A 19 4.01 -14.42 26.53
N ASN A 20 4.47 -15.14 27.55
CA ASN A 20 5.10 -16.44 27.36
C ASN A 20 4.14 -17.44 26.71
N PHE A 21 2.88 -17.47 27.15
CA PHE A 21 1.84 -18.26 26.51
C PHE A 21 1.63 -17.81 25.05
N MET A 22 1.45 -16.51 24.79
CA MET A 22 1.21 -15.99 23.43
C MET A 22 2.38 -16.26 22.45
N PHE A 23 3.62 -16.30 22.94
CA PHE A 23 4.82 -16.54 22.12
C PHE A 23 5.09 -18.02 21.83
N SER A 24 4.48 -18.93 22.59
CA SER A 24 4.62 -20.37 22.36
C SER A 24 3.90 -20.84 21.10
N GLU A 25 4.34 -21.96 20.54
CA GLU A 25 3.78 -22.57 19.33
C GLU A 25 2.28 -22.86 19.46
N PHE A 26 1.61 -22.93 18.31
CA PHE A 26 0.26 -23.47 18.25
C PHE A 26 0.34 -25.00 18.45
N LYS A 27 -0.62 -25.57 19.19
CA LYS A 27 -0.77 -27.02 19.26
C LYS A 27 -1.10 -27.55 17.86
N GLU A 28 -0.53 -28.70 17.50
CA GLU A 28 -0.71 -29.30 16.16
C GLU A 28 -2.18 -29.55 15.82
N ASN A 29 -2.97 -29.95 16.82
CA ASN A 29 -4.40 -30.19 16.67
C ASN A 29 -5.20 -29.14 17.44
N ARG A 30 -5.95 -28.30 16.71
CA ARG A 30 -6.88 -27.31 17.27
C ARG A 30 -7.93 -27.96 18.17
N ASP A 31 -8.41 -29.15 17.82
CA ASP A 31 -9.52 -29.82 18.51
C ASP A 31 -9.15 -30.30 19.92
N VAL A 32 -7.85 -30.38 20.22
CA VAL A 32 -7.35 -30.74 21.56
C VAL A 32 -7.47 -29.58 22.55
N ASN A 33 -7.46 -28.33 22.06
CA ASN A 33 -7.65 -27.15 22.90
C ASN A 33 -8.11 -25.94 22.06
N THR A 34 -9.39 -25.95 21.69
CA THR A 34 -9.96 -24.93 20.80
C THR A 34 -9.89 -23.54 21.39
N THR A 35 -10.13 -23.40 22.70
CA THR A 35 -10.16 -22.11 23.38
C THR A 35 -8.80 -21.42 23.40
N ASP A 36 -7.73 -22.13 23.76
CA ASP A 36 -6.38 -21.57 23.75
C ASP A 36 -5.92 -21.22 22.33
N TRP A 37 -6.22 -22.09 21.37
CA TRP A 37 -5.84 -21.90 19.98
C TRP A 37 -6.54 -20.66 19.39
N ASP A 38 -7.85 -20.55 19.56
CA ASP A 38 -8.65 -19.43 19.06
C ASP A 38 -8.24 -18.12 19.75
N SER A 39 -8.01 -18.14 21.07
CA SER A 39 -7.55 -16.95 21.80
C SER A 39 -6.20 -16.43 21.30
N LYS A 40 -5.22 -17.31 21.03
CA LYS A 40 -3.94 -16.91 20.44
C LYS A 40 -4.14 -16.36 19.03
N MET A 41 -4.97 -17.03 18.21
CA MET A 41 -5.24 -16.63 16.83
C MET A 41 -5.86 -15.24 16.75
N ASP A 42 -6.87 -14.96 17.59
CA ASP A 42 -7.54 -13.67 17.66
C ASP A 42 -6.61 -12.57 18.14
N PHE A 43 -5.82 -12.84 19.18
CA PHE A 43 -4.83 -11.90 19.71
C PHE A 43 -3.83 -11.48 18.61
N TRP A 44 -3.19 -12.45 17.95
CA TRP A 44 -2.17 -12.17 16.95
C TRP A 44 -2.77 -11.52 15.69
N THR A 45 -3.94 -11.98 15.24
CA THR A 45 -4.64 -11.38 14.10
C THR A 45 -4.96 -9.91 14.40
N ALA A 46 -5.55 -9.61 15.55
CA ALA A 46 -5.88 -8.24 15.94
C ALA A 46 -4.64 -7.35 16.05
N LEU A 47 -3.54 -7.89 16.59
CA LEU A 47 -2.30 -7.14 16.74
C LEU A 47 -1.63 -6.85 15.40
N ILE A 48 -1.61 -7.81 14.46
CA ILE A 48 -1.13 -7.61 13.09
C ILE A 48 -1.95 -6.51 12.41
N MET A 49 -3.29 -6.61 12.44
CA MET A 49 -4.19 -5.64 11.82
C MET A 49 -3.98 -4.23 12.39
N ARG A 50 -3.91 -4.10 13.72
CA ARG A 50 -3.64 -2.83 14.40
C ARG A 50 -2.28 -2.26 14.01
N SER A 51 -1.25 -3.11 13.91
CA SER A 51 0.09 -2.69 13.52
C SER A 51 0.14 -2.13 12.09
N CYS A 52 -0.53 -2.80 11.16
CA CYS A 52 -0.64 -2.37 9.77
C CYS A 52 -1.38 -1.03 9.66
N ARG A 53 -2.56 -0.92 10.29
CA ARG A 53 -3.38 0.29 10.26
C ARG A 53 -2.63 1.51 10.82
N ARG A 54 -1.89 1.34 11.92
CA ARG A 54 -1.09 2.43 12.52
C ARG A 54 0.07 2.88 11.61
N ARG A 55 0.74 1.93 10.95
CA ARG A 55 1.82 2.24 10.00
C ARG A 55 1.30 2.81 8.68
N GLY A 56 -0.01 2.73 8.44
CA GLY A 56 -0.62 3.07 7.16
C GLY A 56 -0.27 2.10 6.03
N SER A 57 0.35 0.96 6.35
CA SER A 57 0.78 -0.05 5.37
C SER A 57 -0.27 -1.14 5.23
N VAL A 58 -0.40 -1.67 4.01
CA VAL A 58 -1.34 -2.74 3.67
C VAL A 58 -0.65 -4.06 3.35
N ILE A 59 0.68 -4.12 3.46
CA ILE A 59 1.50 -5.30 3.16
C ILE A 59 2.19 -5.78 4.44
N VAL A 60 2.26 -7.10 4.60
CA VAL A 60 2.97 -7.77 5.70
C VAL A 60 3.78 -8.95 5.20
N ASN A 61 4.89 -9.24 5.86
CA ASN A 61 5.64 -10.48 5.71
C ASN A 61 6.06 -11.01 7.09
N LEU A 62 6.37 -12.30 7.17
CA LEU A 62 6.69 -12.96 8.43
C LEU A 62 7.97 -12.40 9.07
N GLN A 63 8.97 -12.05 8.27
CA GLN A 63 10.24 -11.47 8.75
C GLN A 63 10.01 -10.16 9.53
N ASP A 64 9.23 -9.25 8.96
CA ASP A 64 8.98 -7.94 9.56
C ASP A 64 8.05 -8.04 10.76
N LEU A 65 7.08 -8.97 10.75
CA LEU A 65 6.27 -9.27 11.92
C LEU A 65 7.12 -9.82 13.08
N ASN A 66 8.05 -10.74 12.80
CA ASN A 66 8.98 -11.27 13.79
C ASN A 66 9.84 -10.16 14.42
N LYS A 67 10.37 -9.24 13.61
CA LYS A 67 11.13 -8.07 14.10
C LYS A 67 10.25 -7.12 14.90
N THR A 68 9.06 -6.81 14.38
CA THR A 68 8.11 -5.85 14.99
C THR A 68 7.63 -6.33 16.36
N PHE A 69 7.38 -7.63 16.50
CA PHE A 69 6.85 -8.25 17.71
C PHE A 69 7.90 -8.94 18.56
N GLN A 70 9.19 -8.63 18.36
CA GLN A 70 10.25 -9.16 19.20
C GLN A 70 10.12 -8.63 20.63
N ARG A 71 10.24 -9.52 21.62
CA ARG A 71 10.15 -9.18 23.05
C ARG A 71 11.21 -9.96 23.82
N LYS A 72 12.06 -9.26 24.58
CA LYS A 72 13.16 -9.87 25.34
C LYS A 72 13.99 -10.82 24.45
N GLU A 73 14.33 -10.35 23.25
CA GLU A 73 15.05 -11.08 22.19
C GLU A 73 14.32 -12.31 21.60
N LYS A 74 13.15 -12.68 22.11
CA LYS A 74 12.32 -13.77 21.57
C LYS A 74 11.40 -13.25 20.48
N THR A 75 11.11 -14.10 19.49
CA THR A 75 10.07 -13.88 18.49
C THR A 75 8.90 -14.83 18.72
N PRO A 76 7.66 -14.48 18.33
CA PRO A 76 6.52 -15.35 18.56
C PRO A 76 6.54 -16.52 17.56
N LEU A 77 6.59 -17.74 18.08
CA LEU A 77 6.77 -18.96 17.28
C LEU A 77 5.55 -19.28 16.39
N GLY A 78 4.37 -18.79 16.77
CA GLY A 78 3.10 -19.08 16.10
C GLY A 78 2.76 -18.18 14.90
N LEU A 79 3.55 -17.15 14.58
CA LEU A 79 3.16 -16.17 13.55
C LEU A 79 3.00 -16.78 12.15
N SER A 80 3.77 -17.81 11.81
CA SER A 80 3.62 -18.54 10.54
C SER A 80 2.22 -19.16 10.42
N THR A 81 1.74 -19.82 11.48
CA THR A 81 0.39 -20.40 11.58
C THR A 81 -0.70 -19.34 11.48
N VAL A 82 -0.47 -18.17 12.07
CA VAL A 82 -1.41 -17.02 11.99
C VAL A 82 -1.53 -16.54 10.56
N ILE A 83 -0.41 -16.30 9.86
CA ILE A 83 -0.41 -15.88 8.45
C ILE A 83 -1.14 -16.91 7.58
N GLN A 84 -0.84 -18.20 7.75
CA GLN A 84 -1.51 -19.26 6.99
C GLN A 84 -3.02 -19.28 7.24
N THR A 85 -3.44 -19.11 8.49
CA THR A 85 -4.85 -19.08 8.85
C THR A 85 -5.54 -17.86 8.26
N MET A 86 -4.91 -16.68 8.36
CA MET A 86 -5.39 -15.44 7.74
C MET A 86 -5.51 -15.57 6.22
N ALA A 87 -4.57 -16.24 5.56
CA ALA A 87 -4.60 -16.48 4.12
C ALA A 87 -5.74 -17.43 3.76
N ARG A 88 -5.88 -18.54 4.49
CA ARG A 88 -6.94 -19.55 4.28
C ARG A 88 -8.34 -18.98 4.46
N CYS A 89 -8.53 -18.05 5.40
CA CYS A 89 -9.82 -17.38 5.61
C CYS A 89 -10.02 -16.12 4.76
N GLY A 90 -9.08 -15.80 3.85
CA GLY A 90 -9.20 -14.68 2.91
C GLY A 90 -9.00 -13.29 3.53
N LYS A 91 -8.48 -13.20 4.76
CA LYS A 91 -8.12 -11.91 5.39
C LYS A 91 -6.88 -11.29 4.72
N ILE A 92 -5.97 -12.13 4.26
CA ILE A 92 -4.79 -11.74 3.49
C ILE A 92 -4.68 -12.57 2.22
N GLN A 93 -3.97 -12.05 1.23
CA GLN A 93 -3.66 -12.74 -0.02
C GLN A 93 -2.19 -12.50 -0.38
N ARG A 94 -1.54 -13.41 -1.10
CA ARG A 94 -0.20 -13.10 -1.62
C ARG A 94 -0.23 -11.85 -2.49
N GLU A 95 0.76 -11.00 -2.34
CA GLU A 95 0.87 -9.76 -3.13
C GLU A 95 0.85 -10.03 -4.64
N SER A 96 1.56 -11.07 -5.08
CA SER A 96 1.61 -11.49 -6.48
C SER A 96 0.26 -11.96 -7.01
N GLU A 97 -0.49 -12.75 -6.22
CA GLU A 97 -1.83 -13.22 -6.58
C GLU A 97 -2.85 -12.07 -6.61
N PHE A 98 -2.72 -11.13 -5.68
CA PHE A 98 -3.55 -9.93 -5.66
C PHE A 98 -3.30 -9.06 -6.90
N ALA A 99 -2.03 -8.81 -7.25
CA ALA A 99 -1.66 -8.05 -8.44
C ALA A 99 -2.05 -8.74 -9.75
N ALA A 100 -1.98 -10.07 -9.80
CA ALA A 100 -2.41 -10.86 -10.97
C ALA A 100 -3.94 -10.94 -11.15
N SER A 101 -4.71 -10.53 -10.14
CA SER A 101 -6.19 -10.58 -10.19
C SER A 101 -6.83 -9.48 -11.05
N VAL A 102 -6.02 -8.58 -11.61
CA VAL A 102 -6.46 -7.48 -12.48
C VAL A 102 -5.87 -7.68 -13.88
N ASP A 103 -6.70 -7.53 -14.91
CA ASP A 103 -6.32 -7.74 -16.32
C ASP A 103 -5.07 -6.94 -16.75
N CYS A 104 -4.46 -7.43 -17.84
CA CYS A 104 -3.12 -7.19 -18.41
C CYS A 104 -2.54 -5.77 -18.39
N GLY A 105 -3.35 -4.74 -18.13
CA GLY A 105 -2.84 -3.40 -17.85
C GLY A 105 -1.87 -3.44 -16.67
N TRP A 106 -2.32 -3.78 -15.47
CA TRP A 106 -1.48 -3.67 -14.27
C TRP A 106 -0.22 -4.53 -14.28
N VAL A 107 -0.38 -5.78 -14.71
CA VAL A 107 0.68 -6.81 -14.72
C VAL A 107 1.79 -6.49 -15.74
N SER A 108 1.49 -5.76 -16.84
CA SER A 108 2.53 -5.31 -17.77
C SER A 108 3.45 -4.25 -17.18
N TRP A 109 3.08 -3.61 -16.06
CA TRP A 109 3.84 -2.53 -15.41
C TRP A 109 4.50 -2.95 -14.09
N SER A 110 4.05 -4.05 -13.48
CA SER A 110 4.57 -4.53 -12.19
C SER A 110 6.03 -5.00 -12.24
N VAL A 111 6.63 -5.17 -13.42
CA VAL A 111 8.06 -5.52 -13.57
C VAL A 111 8.98 -4.40 -13.06
N GLY A 112 8.51 -3.15 -12.99
CA GLY A 112 9.31 -2.00 -12.51
C GLY A 112 9.09 -1.61 -11.04
N MET A 113 7.93 -1.96 -10.45
CA MET A 113 7.61 -1.64 -9.05
C MET A 113 7.85 -2.82 -8.11
N LEU A 114 7.74 -4.06 -8.63
CA LEU A 114 8.36 -5.25 -8.05
C LEU A 114 9.84 -5.30 -8.44
N LEU A 115 10.60 -4.25 -8.09
CA LEU A 115 12.03 -4.16 -8.36
C LEU A 115 12.72 -5.52 -8.25
N VAL A 116 13.09 -6.07 -9.41
CA VAL A 116 14.38 -6.69 -9.67
C VAL A 116 14.90 -7.56 -8.51
N LYS A 117 14.25 -8.71 -8.28
CA LYS A 117 14.98 -9.90 -7.88
C LYS A 117 14.65 -11.03 -8.84
N PRO A 118 15.33 -11.14 -10.00
CA PRO A 118 15.25 -12.31 -10.88
C PRO A 118 15.90 -13.57 -10.26
N LEU A 119 15.93 -13.70 -8.92
CA LEU A 119 16.69 -14.75 -8.21
C LEU A 119 15.96 -15.39 -7.01
N LYS A 120 14.72 -15.00 -6.68
CA LYS A 120 13.95 -15.65 -5.60
C LYS A 120 12.68 -16.37 -6.05
N TRP A 121 12.45 -16.40 -7.37
CA TRP A 121 11.26 -16.97 -8.00
C TRP A 121 11.47 -18.41 -8.51
N THR A 122 12.47 -19.13 -7.99
CA THR A 122 12.67 -20.55 -8.31
C THR A 122 12.10 -21.42 -7.19
N PHE A 123 10.96 -22.04 -7.47
CA PHE A 123 10.54 -23.34 -6.92
C PHE A 123 10.34 -23.45 -5.38
N SER A 124 9.34 -22.80 -4.80
CA SER A 124 8.73 -23.30 -3.56
C SER A 124 7.38 -24.02 -3.77
N THR A 125 6.84 -24.00 -4.98
CA THR A 125 5.59 -24.72 -5.31
C THR A 125 5.78 -26.20 -5.69
N LEU A 126 7.02 -26.70 -5.80
CA LEU A 126 7.29 -28.10 -6.16
C LEU A 126 7.75 -29.00 -5.01
N LEU A 127 7.88 -28.46 -3.79
CA LEU A 127 8.00 -29.27 -2.58
C LEU A 127 6.95 -28.78 -1.62
N GLY A 128 5.95 -29.62 -1.33
CA GLY A 128 4.80 -29.35 -0.47
C GLY A 128 5.17 -29.06 1.00
N SER A 129 5.96 -28.02 1.22
CA SER A 129 6.28 -27.48 2.52
C SER A 129 5.17 -26.51 2.88
N ASN A 130 4.34 -26.88 3.86
CA ASN A 130 3.35 -26.01 4.50
C ASN A 130 4.04 -24.89 5.33
N ARG A 131 5.15 -24.30 4.88
CA ARG A 131 5.89 -23.26 5.61
C ARG A 131 5.82 -21.96 4.82
N VAL A 132 5.37 -20.89 5.49
CA VAL A 132 5.40 -19.53 4.92
C VAL A 132 6.85 -19.07 4.80
N PRO A 133 7.35 -18.74 3.60
CA PRO A 133 8.67 -18.12 3.44
C PRO A 133 8.73 -16.79 4.19
N LEU A 134 9.87 -16.51 4.84
CA LEU A 134 10.03 -15.32 5.71
C LEU A 134 9.80 -14.00 4.97
N GLU A 135 10.23 -13.92 3.71
CA GLU A 135 10.14 -12.72 2.86
C GLU A 135 8.88 -12.69 1.99
N GLU A 136 7.99 -13.69 2.07
CA GLU A 136 6.76 -13.69 1.27
C GLU A 136 5.82 -12.58 1.75
N SER A 137 5.45 -11.69 0.84
CA SER A 137 4.57 -10.56 1.09
C SER A 137 3.11 -10.93 0.90
N PHE A 138 2.28 -10.51 1.86
CA PHE A 138 0.85 -10.66 1.86
C PHE A 138 0.17 -9.31 1.98
N VAL A 139 -0.84 -9.11 1.15
CA VAL A 139 -1.71 -7.94 1.15
C VAL A 139 -2.87 -8.18 2.12
N VAL A 140 -3.10 -7.22 3.01
CA VAL A 140 -4.22 -7.22 3.96
C VAL A 140 -5.46 -6.65 3.29
N ILE A 141 -6.42 -7.53 2.95
CA ILE A 141 -7.53 -7.20 2.05
C ILE A 141 -8.44 -6.10 2.60
N GLU A 142 -8.77 -6.16 3.89
CA GLU A 142 -9.59 -5.14 4.56
C GLU A 142 -8.93 -3.75 4.47
N LEU A 143 -7.63 -3.67 4.79
CA LEU A 143 -6.90 -2.40 4.80
C LEU A 143 -6.70 -1.83 3.39
N VAL A 144 -6.51 -2.68 2.38
CA VAL A 144 -6.48 -2.21 0.99
C VAL A 144 -7.80 -1.58 0.57
N LYS A 145 -8.93 -2.18 0.93
CA LYS A 145 -10.26 -1.61 0.66
C LYS A 145 -10.46 -0.28 1.37
N GLU A 146 -10.03 -0.16 2.62
CA GLU A 146 -10.01 1.11 3.36
C GLU A 146 -9.20 2.17 2.61
N LYS A 147 -7.97 1.85 2.20
CA LYS A 147 -7.09 2.77 1.47
C LYS A 147 -7.63 3.15 0.09
N ALA A 148 -8.24 2.22 -0.63
CA ALA A 148 -8.91 2.49 -1.90
C ALA A 148 -10.06 3.51 -1.73
N ALA A 149 -10.90 3.33 -0.70
CA ALA A 149 -11.98 4.26 -0.40
C ALA A 149 -11.47 5.64 0.04
N GLU A 150 -10.43 5.69 0.88
CA GLU A 150 -9.78 6.94 1.28
C GLU A 150 -9.18 7.68 0.09
N LEU A 151 -8.46 6.97 -0.80
CA LEU A 151 -7.85 7.56 -2.00
C LEU A 151 -8.91 8.19 -2.90
N LEU A 152 -10.00 7.49 -3.15
CA LEU A 152 -11.09 7.99 -3.97
C LEU A 152 -11.76 9.23 -3.34
N LYS A 153 -11.92 9.23 -2.01
CA LYS A 153 -12.45 10.38 -1.28
C LYS A 153 -11.53 11.59 -1.41
N VAL A 154 -10.22 11.40 -1.20
CA VAL A 154 -9.22 12.47 -1.29
C VAL A 154 -9.18 13.05 -2.71
N TYR A 155 -9.15 12.20 -3.74
CA TYR A 155 -9.26 12.61 -5.15
C TYR A 155 -10.50 13.47 -5.40
N ARG A 156 -11.68 13.01 -4.98
CA ARG A 156 -12.95 13.75 -5.16
C ARG A 156 -13.02 15.07 -4.40
N SER A 157 -12.27 15.22 -3.31
CA SER A 157 -12.20 16.47 -2.54
C SER A 157 -11.07 17.40 -2.97
N SER A 158 -10.26 17.00 -3.95
CA SER A 158 -9.11 17.77 -4.42
C SER A 158 -9.43 18.63 -5.64
N ASP A 159 -8.48 19.49 -6.01
CA ASP A 159 -8.52 20.27 -7.25
C ASP A 159 -8.53 19.36 -8.50
N PHE A 160 -8.09 18.10 -8.37
CA PHE A 160 -8.15 17.09 -9.43
C PHE A 160 -9.54 16.50 -9.65
N SER A 161 -10.54 16.84 -8.85
CA SER A 161 -11.91 16.29 -8.98
C SER A 161 -12.58 16.61 -10.32
N SER A 162 -12.13 17.67 -11.01
CA SER A 162 -12.52 18.04 -12.36
C SER A 162 -11.69 17.33 -13.44
N CYS A 163 -10.52 16.79 -13.09
CA CYS A 163 -9.61 16.10 -13.98
C CYS A 163 -9.95 14.62 -14.06
N SER A 164 -10.40 14.15 -15.22
CA SER A 164 -10.69 12.71 -15.40
C SER A 164 -9.42 11.84 -15.38
N VAL A 165 -8.27 12.41 -15.76
CA VAL A 165 -6.96 11.75 -15.81
C VAL A 165 -5.96 12.52 -14.96
N VAL A 166 -5.19 11.80 -14.15
CA VAL A 166 -4.18 12.37 -13.24
C VAL A 166 -2.89 11.57 -13.36
N SER A 167 -1.72 12.22 -13.23
CA SER A 167 -0.45 11.50 -13.22
C SER A 167 -0.27 10.69 -11.94
N PHE A 168 0.50 9.60 -12.01
CA PHE A 168 0.83 8.83 -10.81
C PHE A 168 1.61 9.66 -9.78
N GLN A 169 2.48 10.57 -10.24
CA GLN A 169 3.24 11.45 -9.35
C GLN A 169 2.34 12.41 -8.56
N GLU A 170 1.32 12.98 -9.21
CA GLU A 170 0.33 13.81 -8.54
C GLU A 170 -0.47 13.01 -7.51
N LEU A 171 -0.80 11.75 -7.83
CA LEU A 171 -1.44 10.85 -6.85
C LEU A 171 -0.52 10.52 -5.68
N CYS A 172 0.79 10.33 -5.88
CA CYS A 172 1.74 10.17 -4.79
C CYS A 172 1.71 11.39 -3.85
N THR A 173 1.75 12.60 -4.41
CA THR A 173 1.66 13.84 -3.62
C THR A 173 0.33 13.94 -2.88
N LEU A 174 -0.78 13.72 -3.59
CA LEU A 174 -2.14 13.81 -3.07
C LEU A 174 -2.42 12.79 -1.95
N SER A 175 -1.89 11.58 -2.09
CA SER A 175 -2.13 10.46 -1.16
C SER A 175 -1.10 10.36 -0.04
N SER A 176 -0.11 11.26 0.03
CA SER A 176 0.98 11.23 1.01
C SER A 176 0.53 11.16 2.48
N ASN A 177 -0.64 11.72 2.80
CA ASN A 177 -1.21 11.68 4.16
C ASN A 177 -2.00 10.40 4.48
N ILE A 178 -2.40 9.62 3.46
CA ILE A 178 -3.23 8.43 3.63
C ILE A 178 -2.48 7.13 3.30
N CYS A 179 -1.53 7.15 2.38
CA CYS A 179 -0.72 6.02 1.97
C CYS A 179 0.66 6.14 2.61
N ALA A 180 1.13 5.07 3.27
CA ALA A 180 2.45 5.07 3.91
C ALA A 180 3.61 5.16 2.89
N ASP A 181 3.40 4.59 1.71
CA ASP A 181 4.38 4.49 0.63
C ASP A 181 3.66 4.30 -0.72
N GLU A 182 4.44 4.36 -1.81
CA GLU A 182 3.93 4.13 -3.16
C GLU A 182 3.37 2.71 -3.34
N SER A 183 3.90 1.72 -2.61
CA SER A 183 3.39 0.34 -2.67
C SER A 183 1.95 0.26 -2.17
N THR A 184 1.65 0.96 -1.07
CA THR A 184 0.30 1.10 -0.51
C THR A 184 -0.64 1.80 -1.50
N LEU A 185 -0.19 2.88 -2.14
CA LEU A 185 -0.95 3.56 -3.20
C LEU A 185 -1.24 2.60 -4.36
N CYS A 186 -0.26 1.80 -4.77
CA CYS A 186 -0.42 0.82 -5.83
C CYS A 186 -1.44 -0.28 -5.50
N MET A 187 -1.42 -0.82 -4.28
CA MET A 187 -2.42 -1.79 -3.85
C MET A 187 -3.83 -1.17 -3.79
N ALA A 188 -3.95 0.09 -3.38
CA ALA A 188 -5.22 0.82 -3.40
C ALA A 188 -5.73 1.03 -4.84
N LEU A 189 -4.86 1.41 -5.78
CA LEU A 189 -5.20 1.56 -7.20
C LEU A 189 -5.62 0.23 -7.84
N LEU A 190 -4.93 -0.86 -7.53
CA LEU A 190 -5.32 -2.22 -7.93
C LEU A 190 -6.73 -2.57 -7.48
N GLN A 191 -7.04 -2.29 -6.21
CA GLN A 191 -8.38 -2.52 -5.67
C GLN A 191 -9.42 -1.65 -6.38
N LEU A 192 -9.15 -0.37 -6.61
CA LEU A 192 -10.05 0.50 -7.36
C LEU A 192 -10.25 0.02 -8.82
N GLN A 193 -9.21 -0.52 -9.45
CA GLN A 193 -9.29 -1.05 -10.81
C GLN A 193 -10.14 -2.32 -10.86
N LYS A 194 -9.97 -3.22 -9.88
CA LYS A 194 -10.84 -4.38 -9.67
C LYS A 194 -12.31 -3.97 -9.48
N ASP A 195 -12.53 -2.87 -8.77
CA ASP A 195 -13.85 -2.27 -8.54
C ASP A 195 -14.35 -1.45 -9.75
N LYS A 196 -13.57 -1.37 -10.84
CA LYS A 196 -13.86 -0.60 -12.07
C LYS A 196 -14.06 0.89 -11.82
N GLN A 197 -13.42 1.44 -10.78
CA GLN A 197 -13.46 2.86 -10.44
C GLN A 197 -12.31 3.65 -11.06
N VAL A 198 -11.23 2.96 -11.46
CA VAL A 198 -10.08 3.55 -12.15
C VAL A 198 -9.57 2.67 -13.28
N ILE A 199 -8.91 3.28 -14.27
CA ILE A 199 -8.02 2.59 -15.22
C ILE A 199 -6.66 3.24 -15.11
N VAL A 200 -5.64 2.42 -14.91
CA VAL A 200 -4.26 2.87 -14.97
C VAL A 200 -3.74 2.61 -16.38
N SER A 201 -2.89 3.48 -16.90
CA SER A 201 -2.27 3.32 -18.22
C SER A 201 -0.87 3.90 -18.24
N LEU A 202 -0.04 3.44 -19.17
CA LEU A 202 1.27 4.01 -19.45
C LEU A 202 1.19 4.80 -20.76
N HIS A 203 1.45 6.10 -20.69
CA HIS A 203 1.45 6.99 -21.84
C HIS A 203 2.81 7.70 -21.93
N GLU A 204 3.54 7.52 -23.03
CA GLU A 204 4.87 8.14 -23.25
C GLU A 204 5.87 7.90 -22.10
N GLY A 205 5.80 6.73 -21.45
CA GLY A 205 6.66 6.38 -20.31
C GLY A 205 6.19 6.93 -18.96
N GLU A 206 5.10 7.71 -18.93
CA GLU A 206 4.48 8.22 -17.71
C GLU A 206 3.25 7.39 -17.33
N LYS A 207 3.11 7.05 -16.04
CA LYS A 207 1.92 6.37 -15.53
C LYS A 207 0.83 7.39 -15.27
N ILE A 208 -0.33 7.17 -15.87
CA ILE A 208 -1.52 8.00 -15.70
C ILE A 208 -2.69 7.16 -15.21
N VAL A 209 -3.59 7.78 -14.47
CA VAL A 209 -4.75 7.12 -13.86
C VAL A 209 -5.99 7.89 -14.25
N LYS A 210 -6.91 7.22 -14.92
CA LYS A 210 -8.25 7.72 -15.22
C LYS A 210 -9.20 7.29 -14.12
N PHE A 211 -9.95 8.23 -13.56
CA PHE A 211 -10.98 7.98 -12.55
C PHE A 211 -12.38 7.97 -13.18
N CYS A 212 -13.30 7.23 -12.56
CA CYS A 212 -14.72 7.37 -12.84
C CYS A 212 -15.20 8.81 -12.55
N GLN A 213 -16.02 9.36 -13.46
CA GLN A 213 -16.56 10.70 -13.31
C GLN A 213 -17.65 10.74 -12.24
N LEU A 214 -17.91 11.93 -11.68
CA LEU A 214 -19.02 12.17 -10.76
C LEU A 214 -20.35 11.69 -11.37
N GLY A 215 -21.07 10.84 -10.64
CA GLY A 215 -22.33 10.24 -11.10
C GLY A 215 -22.20 8.98 -11.95
N GLN A 216 -20.98 8.51 -12.24
CA GLN A 216 -20.72 7.23 -12.89
C GLN A 216 -20.21 6.19 -11.88
N ASP A 217 -20.79 5.00 -11.91
CA ASP A 217 -20.36 3.88 -11.06
C ASP A 217 -19.12 3.15 -11.61
N ARG A 218 -18.80 3.35 -12.89
CA ARG A 218 -17.70 2.68 -13.57
C ARG A 218 -16.95 3.65 -14.47
N VAL A 219 -15.64 3.52 -14.48
CA VAL A 219 -14.74 4.27 -15.36
C VAL A 219 -14.92 3.82 -16.82
N SER A 220 -14.92 4.76 -17.74
CA SER A 220 -14.91 4.49 -19.18
C SER A 220 -13.49 4.17 -19.67
N PRO A 221 -13.33 3.36 -20.74
CA PRO A 221 -12.02 3.13 -21.36
C PRO A 221 -11.30 4.44 -21.69
N PHE A 222 -9.97 4.43 -21.74
CA PHE A 222 -9.20 5.56 -22.25
C PHE A 222 -9.55 5.83 -23.72
N GLY A 223 -9.82 7.09 -24.06
CA GLY A 223 -9.96 7.56 -25.43
C GLY A 223 -9.00 8.70 -25.73
N ASP A 224 -8.87 9.04 -27.01
CA ASP A 224 -7.95 10.09 -27.50
C ASP A 224 -8.24 11.47 -26.87
N ILE A 225 -9.51 11.75 -26.57
CA ILE A 225 -9.94 12.98 -25.90
C ILE A 225 -9.36 13.07 -24.48
N ASP A 226 -9.33 11.95 -23.74
CA ASP A 226 -8.77 11.94 -22.38
C ASP A 226 -7.27 12.27 -22.41
N ILE A 227 -6.55 11.70 -23.38
CA ILE A 227 -5.12 11.95 -23.58
C ILE A 227 -4.87 13.41 -23.99
N GLY A 228 -5.68 13.93 -24.92
CA GLY A 228 -5.59 15.33 -25.35
C GLY A 228 -5.82 16.31 -24.19
N ILE A 229 -6.84 16.08 -23.36
CA ILE A 229 -7.10 16.88 -22.16
C ILE A 229 -5.91 16.81 -21.19
N TYR A 230 -5.42 15.61 -20.91
CA TYR A 230 -4.27 15.42 -20.02
C TYR A 230 -3.02 16.16 -20.50
N GLN A 231 -2.70 16.09 -21.80
CA GLN A 231 -1.56 16.80 -22.39
C GLN A 231 -1.71 18.32 -22.30
N LEU A 232 -2.93 18.84 -22.50
CA LEU A 232 -3.23 20.26 -22.35
C LEU A 232 -3.03 20.72 -20.91
N GLN A 233 -3.59 20.00 -19.94
CA GLN A 233 -3.44 20.30 -18.51
C GLN A 233 -1.97 20.28 -18.07
N ARG A 234 -1.21 19.28 -18.54
CA ARG A 234 0.23 19.20 -18.28
C ARG A 234 0.98 20.38 -18.90
N SER A 235 0.61 20.81 -20.09
CA SER A 235 1.21 21.97 -20.77
C SER A 235 0.90 23.27 -20.05
N GLU A 236 -0.33 23.46 -19.59
CA GLU A 236 -0.77 24.60 -18.78
C GLU A 236 0.06 24.70 -17.49
N LYS A 237 0.15 23.63 -16.71
CA LYS A 237 0.95 23.58 -15.48
C LYS A 237 2.41 23.92 -15.72
N LEU A 238 3.01 23.39 -16.78
CA LEU A 238 4.40 23.68 -17.14
C LEU A 238 4.60 25.15 -17.52
N LEU A 239 3.63 25.76 -18.19
CA LEU A 239 3.65 27.19 -18.49
C LEU A 239 3.51 28.03 -17.22
N GLU A 240 2.62 27.65 -16.29
CA GLU A 240 2.46 28.32 -14.98
C GLU A 240 3.77 28.31 -14.17
N GLU A 241 4.44 27.16 -14.07
CA GLU A 241 5.74 27.03 -13.39
C GLU A 241 6.81 27.94 -14.01
N ARG A 242 6.85 28.03 -15.35
CA ARG A 242 7.77 28.93 -16.06
C ARG A 242 7.44 30.39 -15.79
N VAL A 243 6.17 30.78 -15.78
CA VAL A 243 5.74 32.15 -15.46
C VAL A 243 6.14 32.50 -14.03
N GLN A 244 5.90 31.62 -13.05
CA GLN A 244 6.31 31.83 -11.67
C GLN A 244 7.82 32.02 -11.54
N LYS A 245 8.61 31.17 -12.22
CA LYS A 245 10.08 31.29 -12.22
C LYS A 245 10.55 32.63 -12.80
N LEU A 246 9.98 33.06 -13.92
CA LEU A 246 10.33 34.33 -14.55
C LEU A 246 9.96 35.53 -13.67
N ASN A 247 8.82 35.47 -12.96
CA ASN A 247 8.43 36.51 -12.01
C ASN A 247 9.43 36.62 -10.85
N LEU A 248 9.86 35.49 -10.28
CA LEU A 248 10.88 35.48 -9.22
C LEU A 248 12.23 36.05 -9.69
N GLU A 249 12.63 35.75 -10.93
CA GLU A 249 13.84 36.31 -11.54
C GLU A 249 13.72 37.82 -11.74
N ALA A 250 12.59 38.30 -12.25
CA ALA A 250 12.32 39.73 -12.44
C ALA A 250 12.31 40.50 -11.10
N ASP A 251 11.66 39.95 -10.08
CA ASP A 251 11.63 40.53 -8.74
C ASP A 251 13.04 40.58 -8.14
N SER A 252 13.83 39.50 -8.27
CA SER A 252 15.22 39.49 -7.80
C SER A 252 16.07 40.58 -8.44
N ILE A 253 15.88 40.86 -9.74
CA ILE A 253 16.58 41.93 -10.46
C ILE A 253 16.13 43.32 -9.97
N LEU A 254 14.83 43.50 -9.70
CA LEU A 254 14.29 44.73 -9.12
C LEU A 254 14.86 45.00 -7.72
N TYR A 255 14.85 44.00 -6.83
CA TYR A 255 15.43 44.11 -5.49
C TYR A 255 16.93 44.42 -5.53
N PHE A 256 17.68 43.78 -6.43
CA PHE A 256 19.11 44.06 -6.60
C PHE A 256 19.37 45.50 -7.08
N ASN A 257 18.56 46.01 -8.02
CA ASN A 257 18.70 47.37 -8.52
C ASN A 257 18.27 48.46 -7.52
N ILE A 258 17.35 48.14 -6.60
CA ILE A 258 16.94 49.06 -5.52
C ILE A 258 18.02 49.16 -4.45
N PHE A 259 18.72 48.07 -4.13
CA PHE A 259 19.79 48.06 -3.10
C PHE A 259 21.14 48.61 -3.58
N LEU A 260 21.31 48.84 -4.88
CA LEU A 260 22.53 49.42 -5.47
C LEU A 260 22.43 50.93 -5.78
N LYS A 261 21.31 51.57 -5.42
CA LYS A 261 21.13 53.04 -5.46
C LYS A 261 21.03 53.60 -4.06
#